data_AF-A0A7V8ALE6-F1
#
_entry.id   AF-A0A7V8ALE6-F1
#
_cell.length_a   1.000
_cell.length_b   1.000
_cell.length_c   1.000
_cell.angle_alpha   90.00
_cell.angle_beta   90.00
_cell.angle_gamma   90.00
#
_symmetry.space_group_name_H-M   'P 1'
#
loop_
_entity.id
_entity.type
_entity.pdbx_description
1 polymer ?
#
loop_
_entity_poly.entity_id
_entity_poly.type
_entity_poly.pdbx_seq_one_letter_code
_entity_poly.pdbx_strand_id
1 'polypeptide(L)' 'MHTGLPLGAGDDRDVFVYHKTAVGHAVGKDVTTDLTWHGDWAAWFANNMMSRGTVLIDSAGVVKTRVDDDASIA' A
#
# COMPACT_ATOMS: atom_id res chain seq x y z
N MET A 1 -12.42 -7.92 4.96
CA MET A 1 -11.45 -6.81 4.77
C MET A 1 -10.51 -7.22 3.65
N HIS A 2 -10.36 -6.46 2.56
CA HIS A 2 -9.40 -6.82 1.50
C HIS A 2 -8.00 -6.37 1.94
N THR A 3 -7.20 -7.29 2.50
CA THR A 3 -5.87 -6.99 3.04
C THR A 3 -4.80 -6.84 1.97
N GLY A 4 -5.06 -7.32 0.74
CA GLY A 4 -4.09 -7.30 -0.35
C GLY A 4 -2.86 -8.19 -0.11
N LEU A 5 -2.87 -9.00 0.96
CA LEU A 5 -1.79 -9.94 1.27
C LEU A 5 -1.93 -11.21 0.40
N PRO A 6 -0.81 -11.80 -0.05
CA PRO A 6 -0.84 -13.03 -0.82
C PRO A 6 -1.57 -14.15 -0.06
N LEU A 7 -2.40 -14.90 -0.77
CA LEU A 7 -2.97 -16.15 -0.26
C LEU A 7 -1.88 -17.22 -0.24
N GLY A 8 -1.74 -17.88 0.91
CA GLY A 8 -0.94 -19.08 1.07
C GLY A 8 -1.66 -20.30 0.51
N ALA A 9 -1.34 -21.48 1.05
CA ALA A 9 -2.10 -22.70 0.73
C ALA A 9 -3.32 -22.79 1.66
N GLY A 10 -4.53 -22.91 1.09
CA GLY A 10 -5.77 -22.96 1.88
C GLY A 10 -6.22 -21.58 2.36
N ASP A 11 -6.69 -21.50 3.61
CA ASP A 11 -7.22 -20.28 4.25
C ASP A 11 -6.13 -19.45 4.97
N ASP A 12 -4.86 -19.79 4.75
CA ASP A 12 -3.71 -19.06 5.29
C ASP A 12 -3.41 -17.77 4.49
N ARG A 13 -3.05 -16.70 5.20
CA ARG A 13 -2.47 -15.46 4.67
C ARG A 13 -0.98 -15.39 4.93
N ASP A 14 -0.23 -15.01 3.89
CA ASP A 14 1.18 -14.66 4.05
C ASP A 14 1.30 -13.22 4.58
N VAL A 15 1.74 -13.09 5.83
CA VAL A 15 1.96 -11.81 6.53
C VAL A 15 3.46 -11.53 6.60
N PHE A 16 3.82 -10.25 6.53
CA PHE A 16 5.21 -9.80 6.55
C PHE A 16 5.46 -8.85 7.72
N VAL A 17 6.48 -9.15 8.51
CA VAL A 17 7.03 -8.24 9.52
C VAL A 17 8.41 -7.81 9.03
N TYR A 18 8.70 -6.51 9.10
CA TYR A 18 9.94 -5.97 8.56
C TYR A 18 10.53 -4.90 9.47
N HIS A 19 11.85 -4.79 9.44
CA HIS A 19 12.56 -3.67 10.04
C HIS A 19 12.42 -2.41 9.16
N LYS A 20 12.23 -1.23 9.76
CA LYS A 20 12.00 0.01 9.01
C LYS A 20 13.06 0.30 7.94
N THR A 21 14.32 -0.05 8.21
CA THR A 21 15.44 0.18 7.27
C THR A 21 15.51 -0.84 6.13
N ALA A 22 14.75 -1.94 6.19
CA ALA A 22 14.72 -2.96 5.15
C ALA A 22 13.97 -2.50 3.89
N VAL A 23 13.12 -1.48 4.01
CA VAL A 23 12.25 -0.98 2.94
C VAL A 23 12.61 0.47 2.62
N GLY A 24 12.84 0.74 1.33
CA GLY A 24 13.08 2.07 0.80
C GLY A 24 11.80 2.65 0.23
N HIS A 25 11.39 3.83 0.72
CA HIS A 25 10.29 4.59 0.14
C HIS A 25 10.83 5.87 -0.49
N ALA A 26 10.56 6.07 -1.78
CA ALA A 26 10.99 7.23 -2.53
C ALA A 26 9.77 8.01 -3.04
N VAL A 27 9.83 9.34 -2.90
CA VAL A 27 8.78 10.27 -3.32
C VAL A 27 9.32 11.08 -4.50
N GLY A 28 8.78 10.81 -5.70
CA GLY A 28 9.10 11.57 -6.91
C GLY A 28 8.29 12.86 -7.03
N LYS A 29 7.01 12.82 -6.64
CA LYS A 29 6.17 14.00 -6.39
C LYS A 29 5.27 13.73 -5.19
N ASP A 30 5.26 14.67 -4.27
CA ASP A 30 4.35 14.61 -3.13
C ASP A 30 2.89 14.83 -3.58
N VAL A 31 1.94 14.54 -2.70
CA VAL A 31 0.51 14.76 -2.95
C VAL A 31 0.30 16.23 -3.30
N THR A 32 -0.27 16.45 -4.48
CA THR A 32 -0.67 17.77 -4.95
C THR A 32 -2.12 17.71 -5.39
N THR A 33 -2.87 18.77 -5.06
CA THR A 33 -4.25 18.95 -5.46
C THR A 33 -4.33 20.08 -6.46
N ASP A 34 -4.93 19.82 -7.62
CA ASP A 34 -5.29 20.83 -8.61
C ASP A 34 -6.81 21.00 -8.64
N LEU A 35 -7.25 22.25 -8.62
CA LEU A 35 -8.66 22.65 -8.61
C LEU A 35 -8.91 23.60 -9.77
N THR A 36 -9.58 23.11 -10.80
CA THR A 36 -9.82 23.88 -12.03
C THR A 36 -11.32 23.97 -12.33
N TRP A 37 -11.78 25.15 -12.73
CA TRP A 37 -13.16 25.36 -13.19
C TRP A 37 -13.33 24.88 -14.64
N HIS A 38 -14.28 24.01 -14.89
CA HIS A 38 -14.69 23.59 -16.23
C HIS A 38 -15.97 24.32 -16.64
N GLY A 39 -15.83 25.28 -17.55
CA GLY A 39 -16.95 26.10 -18.05
C GLY A 39 -18.02 25.30 -18.79
N ASP A 40 -17.64 24.27 -19.56
CA ASP A 40 -18.57 23.45 -20.34
C ASP A 40 -19.56 22.66 -19.45
N TRP A 41 -19.17 22.36 -18.22
CA TRP A 41 -20.00 21.64 -17.24
C TRP A 41 -20.42 22.50 -16.06
N ALA A 42 -20.04 23.79 -16.05
CA ALA A 42 -20.20 24.72 -14.93
C ALA A 42 -19.86 24.07 -13.56
N ALA A 43 -18.72 23.36 -13.49
CA ALA A 43 -18.33 22.59 -12.32
C ALA A 43 -16.83 22.74 -12.00
N TRP A 44 -16.50 22.55 -10.72
CA TRP A 44 -15.12 22.45 -10.27
C TRP A 44 -14.63 21.01 -10.43
N PHE A 45 -13.51 20.83 -11.12
CA PHE A 45 -12.80 19.57 -11.19
C PHE A 45 -11.66 19.58 -10.17
N ALA A 46 -11.65 18.60 -9.28
CA ALA A 46 -10.62 18.41 -8.27
C ALA A 46 -9.80 17.15 -8.62
N ASN A 47 -8.51 17.33 -8.89
CA ASN A 47 -7.60 16.24 -9.17
C ASN A 47 -6.54 16.15 -8.06
N ASN A 48 -6.40 14.96 -7.48
CA ASN A 48 -5.36 14.66 -6.50
C ASN A 48 -4.37 13.69 -7.14
N MET A 49 -3.11 14.09 -7.18
CA MET A 49 -2.04 13.30 -7.80
C MET A 49 -0.84 13.16 -6.87
N MET A 50 -0.18 12.01 -6.93
CA MET A 50 1.10 11.76 -6.27
C MET A 50 1.94 10.76 -7.09
N SER A 51 3.26 10.81 -6.94
CA SER A 51 4.17 9.83 -7.54
C SER A 51 5.14 9.33 -6.48
N ARG A 52 4.93 8.10 -6.03
CA ARG A 52 5.73 7.45 -4.99
C ARG A 52 6.00 6.00 -5.37
N GLY A 53 7.17 5.50 -4.95
CA GLY A 53 7.57 4.11 -5.14
C GLY A 53 8.14 3.53 -3.85
N THR A 54 7.96 2.24 -3.66
CA THR A 54 8.52 1.49 -2.53
C THR A 54 9.25 0.26 -3.07
N VAL A 55 10.43 -0.02 -2.53
CA VAL A 55 11.25 -1.18 -2.91
C VAL A 55 11.87 -1.83 -1.69
N LEU A 56 12.09 -3.15 -1.77
CA LEU A 56 12.85 -3.89 -0.78
C LEU A 56 14.35 -3.58 -0.95
N ILE A 57 15.00 -3.09 0.11
CA ILE A 57 16.43 -2.73 0.12
C ILE A 57 17.25 -3.86 0.74
N ASP A 58 16.76 -4.44 1.85
CA ASP A 58 17.43 -5.53 2.55
C ASP A 58 16.44 -6.65 2.88
N SER A 59 16.61 -7.81 2.25
CA SER A 59 15.75 -8.97 2.48
C SER A 59 15.97 -9.63 3.85
N ALA A 60 17.13 -9.46 4.48
CA ALA A 60 17.41 -10.06 5.78
C ALA A 60 16.58 -9.41 6.90
N GLY A 61 16.16 -8.16 6.71
CA GLY A 61 15.31 -7.42 7.64
C GLY A 61 13.81 -7.72 7.51
N VAL A 62 13.39 -8.72 6.71
CA VAL A 62 11.99 -9.09 6.49
C VAL A 62 11.74 -10.55 6.86
N VAL A 63 10.68 -10.80 7.63
CA VAL A 63 10.22 -12.13 8.00
C VAL A 63 8.83 -12.35 7.44
N LYS A 64 8.64 -13.49 6.78
CA LYS A 64 7.35 -13.96 6.27
C LYS A 64 6.79 -15.02 7.23
N THR A 65 5.53 -14.84 7.63
CA THR A 65 4.81 -15.78 8.51
C THR A 65 3.46 -16.10 7.91
N ARG A 66 2.99 -17.34 8.10
CA ARG A 66 1.62 -17.76 7.74
C ARG A 66 0.70 -17.62 8.93
N VAL A 67 -0.45 -17.00 8.71
CA VAL A 67 -1.49 -16.83 9.72
C VAL A 67 -2.81 -17.27 9.11
N ASP A 68 -3.56 -18.08 9.85
CA ASP A 68 -4.92 -18.47 9.48
C ASP A 68 -5.84 -17.23 9.52
N ASP A 69 -6.48 -16.90 8.39
CA ASP A 69 -7.33 -15.70 8.25
C ASP A 69 -8.67 -15.85 9.00
N ASP A 70 -9.11 -17.09 9.27
CA ASP A 70 -10.43 -17.43 9.79
C ASP A 70 -10.40 -18.01 11.22
N ALA A 71 -9.21 -18.25 11.79
CA ALA A 71 -9.06 -18.71 13.16
C ALA A 71 -9.64 -17.69 14.18
N SER A 72 -10.52 -18.17 15.07
CA SER A 72 -11.02 -17.36 16.18
C SER A 72 -9.90 -17.06 17.19
N ILE A 73 -9.69 -15.78 17.53
CA ILE A 73 -8.85 -15.39 18.66
C ILE A 73 -9.53 -15.85 19.97
N ALA A 74 -8.76 -16.54 20.82
CA ALA A 74 -9.19 -17.02 22.12
C ALA A 74 -9.24 -15.91 23.19
#